data_AF-A0A6A3HFJ6-F1
#
_entry.id   AF-A0A6A3HFJ6-F1
#
_cell.length_a   1.000
_cell.length_b   1.000
_cell.length_c   1.000
_cell.angle_alpha   90.00
_cell.angle_beta   90.00
_cell.angle_gamma   90.00
#
_symmetry.space_group_name_H-M   'P 1'
#
loop_
_entity.id
_entity.type
_entity.pdbx_description
1 polymer ?
#
loop_
_entity_poly.entity_id
_entity_poly.type
_entity_poly.pdbx_seq_one_letter_code
_entity_poly.pdbx_strand_id
1 'polypeptide(L)'
;MHVKKGSTRRSKPRSSSSDSDAVPTEDLDDNATPVSVTTGVKRKSNAERPVQIKKNSRTSLNEASSPLIEDNSVEDEAELQLLAIEARRLDFEVSKWKQQQKLRRETLQLKAEEISLKEATTRQTQQTQVMELKAKVLKALDKVGTTPAQARKYLALLEG
;
A
#
# COMPACT_ATOMS: atom_id res chain seq x y z
N MET A 1 -3.91 -26.31 41.55
CA MET A 1 -5.02 -26.15 40.60
C MET A 1 -5.75 -24.83 40.85
N HIS A 2 -5.51 -23.80 40.05
CA HIS A 2 -6.34 -22.59 40.02
C HIS A 2 -6.62 -22.24 38.55
N VAL A 3 -7.88 -22.38 38.15
CA VAL A 3 -8.40 -22.06 36.82
C VAL A 3 -8.88 -20.62 36.82
N LYS A 4 -8.23 -19.74 36.05
CA LYS A 4 -8.70 -18.37 35.84
C LYS A 4 -9.68 -18.36 34.67
N LYS A 5 -10.97 -18.22 35.00
CA LYS A 5 -12.07 -18.10 34.04
C LYS A 5 -12.16 -16.68 33.48
N GLY A 6 -12.26 -16.57 32.15
CA GLY A 6 -13.21 -15.71 31.45
C GLY A 6 -12.85 -14.24 31.21
N SER A 7 -12.52 -13.92 29.95
CA SER A 7 -12.97 -12.67 29.34
C SER A 7 -13.30 -12.95 27.87
N THR A 8 -14.57 -13.30 27.63
CA THR A 8 -15.11 -13.58 26.30
C THR A 8 -15.50 -12.26 25.63
N ARG A 9 -14.66 -11.75 24.71
CA ARG A 9 -15.10 -10.70 23.78
C ARG A 9 -15.82 -11.35 22.60
N ARG A 10 -17.15 -11.27 22.67
CA ARG A 10 -18.08 -11.66 21.61
C ARG A 10 -18.21 -10.48 20.62
N SER A 11 -17.53 -10.54 19.49
CA SER A 11 -17.82 -9.69 18.33
C SER A 11 -18.77 -10.43 17.39
N LYS A 12 -19.90 -9.78 17.10
CA LYS A 12 -20.99 -10.24 16.23
C LYS A 12 -20.56 -10.09 14.76
N PRO A 13 -20.99 -10.98 13.83
CA PRO A 13 -20.60 -10.90 12.43
C PRO A 13 -21.39 -9.80 11.72
N ARG A 14 -20.74 -9.04 10.83
CA ARG A 14 -21.39 -8.22 9.82
C ARG A 14 -21.30 -8.93 8.47
N SER A 15 -22.44 -9.32 7.96
CA SER A 15 -22.65 -9.85 6.62
C SER A 15 -22.57 -8.76 5.55
N SER A 16 -21.86 -9.09 4.46
CA SER A 16 -22.08 -8.75 3.03
C SER A 16 -22.52 -7.33 2.61
N SER A 17 -21.63 -6.66 1.88
CA SER A 17 -21.93 -5.96 0.61
C SER A 17 -20.61 -5.69 -0.11
N SER A 18 -20.32 -6.45 -1.17
CA SER A 18 -20.46 -6.02 -2.56
C SER A 18 -19.24 -5.22 -3.05
N ASP A 19 -18.35 -5.98 -3.68
CA ASP A 19 -17.57 -5.68 -4.88
C ASP A 19 -17.49 -4.22 -5.35
N SER A 20 -16.29 -3.65 -5.29
CA SER A 20 -15.72 -2.66 -6.23
C SER A 20 -14.32 -2.29 -5.75
N ASP A 21 -13.35 -3.19 -5.97
CA ASP A 21 -11.93 -2.87 -5.79
C ASP A 21 -11.42 -2.21 -7.08
N ALA A 22 -11.83 -0.95 -7.28
CA ALA A 22 -11.25 -0.10 -8.31
C ALA A 22 -9.94 0.47 -7.76
N VAL A 23 -8.84 -0.25 -8.00
CA VAL A 23 -7.48 0.23 -7.76
C VAL A 23 -7.21 1.37 -8.77
N PRO A 24 -6.95 2.61 -8.34
CA PRO A 24 -6.51 3.64 -9.28
C PRO A 24 -5.06 3.33 -9.66
N THR A 25 -4.85 2.85 -10.89
CA THR A 25 -3.56 2.96 -11.59
C THR A 25 -3.37 4.43 -11.97
N GLU A 26 -2.74 5.19 -11.07
CA GLU A 26 -2.16 6.49 -11.41
C GLU A 26 -0.74 6.22 -11.94
N ASP A 27 -0.65 6.00 -13.25
CA ASP A 27 0.59 6.16 -14.01
C ASP A 27 0.89 7.67 -14.04
N LEU A 28 1.75 8.14 -13.14
CA LEU A 28 2.20 9.52 -13.15
C LEU A 28 3.29 9.70 -14.20
N ASP A 29 2.85 10.06 -15.40
CA ASP A 29 3.67 10.66 -16.46
C ASP A 29 4.19 12.03 -16.00
N ASP A 30 5.52 12.13 -15.89
CA ASP A 30 6.24 13.39 -15.75
C ASP A 30 6.14 14.18 -17.06
N ASN A 31 5.16 15.09 -17.16
CA ASN A 31 5.25 16.41 -17.84
C ASN A 31 3.85 16.99 -18.15
N ALA A 32 3.40 17.97 -17.35
CA ALA A 32 2.80 19.22 -17.80
C ALA A 32 1.87 19.86 -16.75
N THR A 33 2.11 21.16 -16.52
CA THR A 33 1.21 22.19 -15.95
C THR A 33 1.09 22.29 -14.42
N PRO A 34 1.42 23.43 -13.80
CA PRO A 34 1.16 23.65 -12.38
C PRO A 34 -0.34 23.86 -12.14
N VAL A 35 -0.95 22.97 -11.37
CA VAL A 35 -2.31 23.15 -10.86
C VAL A 35 -2.29 24.30 -9.84
N SER A 36 -2.89 25.42 -10.24
CA SER A 36 -3.10 26.59 -9.39
C SER A 36 -4.11 26.24 -8.28
N VAL A 37 -3.59 25.97 -7.08
CA VAL A 37 -4.42 25.83 -5.88
C VAL A 37 -4.68 27.23 -5.32
N THR A 38 -5.80 27.84 -5.73
CA THR A 38 -6.31 29.06 -5.11
C THR A 38 -6.92 28.75 -3.75
N THR A 39 -6.14 28.80 -2.67
CA THR A 39 -6.69 28.91 -1.32
C THR A 39 -6.92 30.40 -1.01
N GLY A 40 -8.20 30.77 -1.02
CA GLY A 40 -8.66 32.10 -0.65
C GLY A 40 -8.34 32.41 0.80
N VAL A 41 -7.31 33.25 1.02
CA VAL A 41 -7.11 33.98 2.27
C VAL A 41 -7.54 35.42 2.04
N LYS A 42 -8.61 35.82 2.74
CA LYS A 42 -9.15 37.19 2.77
C LYS A 42 -8.05 38.17 3.20
N ARG A 43 -7.52 38.95 2.25
CA ARG A 43 -6.67 40.11 2.54
C ARG A 43 -7.57 41.23 3.06
N LYS A 44 -7.41 41.58 4.35
CA LYS A 44 -8.02 42.75 4.96
C LYS A 44 -7.22 43.97 4.48
N SER A 45 -7.76 44.66 3.47
CA SER A 45 -7.23 45.93 2.98
C SER A 45 -7.43 47.01 4.05
N ASN A 46 -6.33 47.52 4.61
CA ASN A 46 -6.37 48.79 5.32
C ASN A 46 -5.79 49.86 4.41
N ALA A 47 -6.65 50.78 4.00
CA ALA A 47 -6.33 51.90 3.16
C ALA A 47 -5.95 53.09 4.06
N GLU A 48 -4.67 53.47 4.09
CA GLU A 48 -4.26 54.78 4.58
C GLU A 48 -3.22 55.42 3.63
N ARG A 49 -3.76 56.35 2.82
CA ARG A 49 -3.21 57.56 2.19
C ARG A 49 -1.78 57.57 1.59
N PRO A 50 -1.61 58.06 0.34
CA PRO A 50 -0.30 58.41 -0.18
C PRO A 50 0.20 59.71 0.46
N VAL A 51 1.26 59.62 1.26
CA VAL A 51 2.01 60.80 1.72
C VAL A 51 2.83 61.32 0.55
N GLN A 52 2.52 62.55 0.14
CA GLN A 52 3.21 63.27 -0.92
C GLN A 52 4.69 63.44 -0.57
N ILE A 53 5.58 62.75 -1.29
CA ILE A 53 7.02 62.92 -1.17
C ILE A 53 7.40 64.24 -1.83
N LYS A 54 7.59 65.29 -1.01
CA LYS A 54 8.21 66.55 -1.44
C LYS A 54 9.69 66.29 -1.72
N LYS A 55 10.10 66.49 -2.98
CA LYS A 55 11.49 66.46 -3.42
C LYS A 55 12.19 67.74 -2.98
N ASN A 56 13.05 67.64 -1.97
CA ASN A 56 13.94 68.72 -1.58
C ASN A 56 15.36 68.20 -1.62
N SER A 57 16.04 68.60 -2.69
CA SER A 57 17.48 68.51 -2.90
C SER A 57 18.25 69.04 -1.68
N ARG A 58 19.18 68.22 -1.16
CA ARG A 58 20.47 68.73 -0.70
C ARG A 58 21.52 67.62 -0.64
N THR A 59 22.58 67.86 -1.39
CA THR A 59 23.87 67.17 -1.43
C THR A 59 24.44 66.90 -0.04
N SER A 60 24.79 65.64 0.25
CA SER A 60 25.91 65.31 1.12
C SER A 60 26.63 64.09 0.55
N LEU A 61 27.79 64.33 -0.06
CA LEU A 61 28.83 63.32 -0.23
C LEU A 61 29.28 62.91 1.17
N ASN A 62 28.85 61.74 1.62
CA ASN A 62 29.49 61.04 2.73
C ASN A 62 29.78 59.62 2.22
N GLU A 63 31.05 59.44 1.86
CA GLU A 63 31.85 58.25 2.15
C GLU A 63 31.05 56.96 2.28
N ALA A 64 31.02 56.18 1.20
CA ALA A 64 30.69 54.78 1.26
C ALA A 64 31.73 54.07 2.11
N SER A 65 31.52 54.05 3.43
CA SER A 65 32.04 52.97 4.25
C SER A 65 31.24 51.75 3.82
N SER A 66 31.79 51.00 2.85
CA SER A 66 31.28 49.66 2.52
C SER A 66 31.16 48.92 3.86
N PRO A 67 29.96 48.44 4.25
CA PRO A 67 29.93 47.47 5.31
C PRO A 67 30.85 46.34 4.85
N LEU A 68 31.76 45.93 5.73
CA LEU A 68 32.44 44.65 5.61
C LEU A 68 31.29 43.65 5.48
N ILE A 69 30.99 43.25 4.24
CA ILE A 69 30.07 42.15 3.99
C ILE A 69 30.86 40.97 4.54
N GLU A 70 30.58 40.60 5.79
CA GLU A 70 30.94 39.30 6.30
C GLU A 70 30.45 38.31 5.25
N ASP A 71 31.40 37.59 4.67
CA ASP A 71 31.22 36.77 3.47
C ASP A 71 30.45 35.49 3.85
N ASN A 72 29.24 35.68 4.37
CA ASN A 72 28.29 34.65 4.77
C ASN A 72 27.86 33.79 3.56
N SER A 73 28.23 34.21 2.35
CA SER A 73 27.98 33.48 1.11
C SER A 73 28.63 32.08 1.08
N VAL A 74 29.80 31.93 1.72
CA VAL A 74 30.51 30.65 1.78
C VAL A 74 29.85 29.70 2.78
N GLU A 75 29.34 30.23 3.89
CA GLU A 75 28.61 29.47 4.91
C GLU A 75 27.25 29.02 4.37
N ASP A 76 26.51 29.92 3.72
CA ASP A 76 25.23 29.62 3.06
C ASP A 76 25.39 28.54 1.97
N GLU A 77 26.45 28.61 1.15
CA GLU A 77 26.74 27.59 0.11
C GLU A 77 27.08 26.22 0.74
N ALA A 78 27.83 26.20 1.84
CA ALA A 78 28.16 24.95 2.55
C ALA A 78 26.91 24.29 3.17
N GLU A 79 26.00 25.08 3.74
CA GLU A 79 24.72 24.59 4.26
C GLU A 79 23.83 24.03 3.15
N LEU A 80 23.78 24.69 2.00
CA LEU A 80 23.05 24.20 0.82
C LEU A 80 23.61 22.86 0.31
N GLN A 81 24.94 22.71 0.29
CA GLN A 81 25.59 21.45 -0.10
C GLN A 81 25.29 20.34 0.91
N LEU A 82 25.31 20.63 2.21
CA LEU A 82 24.93 19.66 3.24
C LEU A 82 23.46 19.23 3.10
N LEU A 83 22.56 20.18 2.83
CA LEU A 83 21.16 19.89 2.59
C LEU A 83 20.97 19.02 1.33
N ALA A 84 21.71 19.29 0.26
CA ALA A 84 21.69 18.48 -0.96
C ALA A 84 22.19 17.04 -0.72
N ILE A 85 23.22 16.87 0.11
CA ILE A 85 23.72 15.55 0.51
C ILE A 85 22.66 14.80 1.34
N GLU A 86 22.04 15.46 2.32
CA GLU A 86 21.03 14.83 3.16
C GLU A 86 19.77 14.50 2.36
N ALA A 87 19.33 15.37 1.45
CA ALA A 87 18.22 15.09 0.53
C ALA A 87 18.50 13.84 -0.29
N ARG A 88 19.71 13.73 -0.89
CA ARG A 88 20.12 12.55 -1.64
C ARG A 88 20.16 11.29 -0.77
N ARG A 89 20.63 11.39 0.47
CA ARG A 89 20.63 10.28 1.42
C ARG A 89 19.20 9.82 1.71
N LEU A 90 18.28 10.74 1.96
CA LEU A 90 16.87 10.43 2.19
C LEU A 90 16.23 9.78 0.95
N ASP A 91 16.56 10.24 -0.26
CA ASP A 91 16.09 9.61 -1.51
C ASP A 91 16.55 8.15 -1.62
N PHE A 92 17.79 7.85 -1.22
CA PHE A 92 18.28 6.47 -1.15
C PHE A 92 17.52 5.63 -0.12
N GLU A 93 17.26 6.18 1.08
CA GLU A 93 16.51 5.48 2.13
C GLU A 93 15.05 5.21 1.69
N VAL A 94 14.39 6.19 1.07
CA VAL A 94 13.05 6.04 0.50
C VAL A 94 13.02 5.00 -0.62
N SER A 95 14.01 5.03 -1.52
CA SER A 95 14.12 4.06 -2.61
C SER A 95 14.30 2.64 -2.09
N LYS A 96 15.17 2.46 -1.08
CA LYS A 96 15.37 1.18 -0.41
C LYS A 96 14.08 0.69 0.26
N TRP A 97 13.37 1.57 0.96
CA TRP A 97 12.09 1.23 1.60
C TRP A 97 11.04 0.83 0.56
N LYS A 98 10.91 1.58 -0.54
CA LYS A 98 10.00 1.24 -1.66
C LYS A 98 10.32 -0.13 -2.24
N GLN A 99 11.60 -0.43 -2.48
CA GLN A 99 12.03 -1.74 -2.96
C GLN A 99 11.68 -2.85 -1.97
N GLN A 100 11.89 -2.63 -0.67
CA GLN A 100 11.53 -3.60 0.36
C GLN A 100 10.02 -3.83 0.43
N GLN A 101 9.20 -2.79 0.28
CA GLN A 101 7.74 -2.92 0.22
C GLN A 101 7.30 -3.70 -1.03
N LYS A 102 7.90 -3.44 -2.18
CA LYS A 102 7.64 -4.18 -3.42
C LYS A 102 7.95 -5.67 -3.25
N LEU A 103 9.16 -6.00 -2.78
CA LEU A 103 9.57 -7.38 -2.49
C LEU A 103 8.64 -8.07 -1.50
N ARG A 104 8.19 -7.36 -0.45
CA ARG A 104 7.24 -7.89 0.53
C ARG A 104 5.90 -8.24 -0.12
N ARG A 105 5.36 -7.37 -0.98
CA ARG A 105 4.09 -7.60 -1.70
C ARG A 105 4.20 -8.81 -2.63
N GLU A 106 5.26 -8.86 -3.44
CA GLU A 106 5.52 -9.99 -4.35
C GLU A 106 5.67 -11.31 -3.57
N THR A 107 6.40 -11.29 -2.45
CA THR A 107 6.54 -12.48 -1.58
C THR A 107 5.19 -12.95 -1.02
N LEU A 108 4.33 -12.02 -0.60
CA LEU A 108 3.00 -12.37 -0.08
C LEU A 108 2.11 -12.91 -1.19
N GLN A 109 2.18 -12.34 -2.40
CA GLN A 109 1.45 -12.82 -3.56
C GLN A 109 1.87 -14.25 -3.93
N LEU A 110 3.18 -14.52 -4.03
CA LEU A 110 3.70 -15.85 -4.33
C LEU A 110 3.28 -16.89 -3.27
N LYS A 111 3.26 -16.50 -1.99
CA LYS A 111 2.77 -17.39 -0.92
C LYS A 111 1.27 -17.67 -1.04
N ALA A 112 0.46 -16.69 -1.43
CA ALA A 112 -0.96 -16.89 -1.65
C ALA A 112 -1.20 -17.84 -2.83
N GLU A 113 -0.47 -17.66 -3.92
CA GLU A 113 -0.51 -18.56 -5.09
C GLU A 113 -0.07 -19.98 -4.74
N GLU A 114 1.01 -20.13 -3.96
CA GLU A 114 1.49 -21.44 -3.47
C GLU A 114 0.43 -22.15 -2.62
N ILE A 115 -0.23 -21.44 -1.69
CA ILE A 115 -1.32 -22.00 -0.88
C ILE A 115 -2.47 -22.44 -1.78
N SER A 116 -2.90 -21.59 -2.72
CA SER A 116 -3.98 -21.90 -3.66
C SER A 116 -3.69 -23.17 -4.48
N LEU A 117 -2.47 -23.30 -4.99
CA LEU A 117 -2.05 -24.47 -5.76
C LEU A 117 -2.01 -25.74 -4.89
N LYS A 118 -1.51 -25.64 -3.64
CA LYS A 118 -1.51 -26.77 -2.70
C LYS A 118 -2.93 -27.19 -2.33
N GLU A 119 -3.84 -26.25 -2.12
CA GLU A 119 -5.24 -26.55 -1.87
C GLU A 119 -5.89 -27.24 -3.07
N ALA A 120 -5.71 -26.70 -4.28
CA ALA A 120 -6.25 -27.28 -5.50
C ALA A 120 -5.72 -28.72 -5.73
N THR A 121 -4.42 -28.91 -5.57
CA THR A 121 -3.77 -30.24 -5.72
C THR A 121 -4.26 -31.22 -4.66
N THR A 122 -4.45 -30.76 -3.42
CA THR A 122 -4.96 -31.59 -2.33
C THR A 122 -6.41 -32.01 -2.58
N ARG A 123 -7.26 -31.07 -3.00
CA ARG A 123 -8.66 -31.35 -3.37
C ARG A 123 -8.74 -32.33 -4.53
N GLN A 124 -7.92 -32.13 -5.57
CA GLN A 124 -7.85 -33.06 -6.71
C GLN A 124 -7.39 -34.45 -6.27
N THR A 125 -6.36 -34.53 -5.42
CA THR A 125 -5.85 -35.80 -4.89
C THR A 125 -6.93 -36.55 -4.11
N GLN A 126 -7.67 -35.85 -3.25
CA GLN A 126 -8.80 -36.42 -2.51
C GLN A 126 -9.89 -36.93 -3.47
N GLN A 127 -10.25 -36.15 -4.48
CA GLN A 127 -11.22 -36.57 -5.50
C GLN A 127 -10.77 -37.83 -6.24
N THR A 128 -9.50 -37.89 -6.65
CA THR A 128 -8.92 -39.07 -7.31
C THR A 128 -8.96 -40.29 -6.41
N GLN A 129 -8.58 -40.16 -5.14
CA GLN A 129 -8.64 -41.26 -4.17
C GLN A 129 -10.07 -41.76 -3.96
N VAL A 130 -11.05 -40.86 -3.86
CA VAL A 130 -12.48 -41.23 -3.77
C VAL A 130 -12.92 -41.99 -5.03
N MET A 131 -12.56 -41.51 -6.22
CA MET A 131 -12.88 -42.20 -7.48
C MET A 131 -12.23 -43.59 -7.56
N GLU A 132 -10.97 -43.73 -7.16
CA GLU A 132 -10.28 -45.02 -7.10
C GLU A 132 -10.94 -45.99 -6.14
N LEU A 133 -11.36 -45.52 -4.95
CA LEU A 133 -12.10 -46.32 -3.99
C LEU A 133 -13.46 -46.75 -4.56
N LYS A 134 -14.21 -45.83 -5.18
CA LYS A 134 -15.47 -46.15 -5.87
C LYS A 134 -15.27 -47.23 -6.94
N ALA A 135 -14.23 -47.12 -7.75
CA ALA A 135 -13.90 -48.11 -8.78
C ALA A 135 -13.55 -49.49 -8.18
N LYS A 136 -12.75 -49.52 -7.10
CA LYS A 136 -12.41 -50.76 -6.38
C LYS A 136 -13.65 -51.42 -5.77
N VAL A 137 -14.53 -50.63 -5.15
CA VAL A 137 -15.79 -51.10 -4.56
C VAL A 137 -16.73 -51.64 -5.65
N LEU A 138 -16.91 -50.92 -6.76
CA LEU A 138 -17.70 -51.41 -7.89
C LEU A 138 -17.17 -52.74 -8.42
N LYS A 139 -15.86 -52.86 -8.62
CA LYS A 139 -15.24 -54.10 -9.07
C LYS A 139 -15.42 -55.26 -8.08
N ALA A 140 -15.43 -54.98 -6.78
CA ALA A 140 -15.70 -55.99 -5.77
C ALA A 140 -17.18 -56.42 -5.76
N LEU A 141 -18.10 -55.47 -5.86
CA LEU A 141 -19.54 -55.73 -5.88
C LEU A 141 -19.98 -56.48 -7.15
N ASP A 142 -19.37 -56.18 -8.29
CA ASP A 142 -19.60 -56.90 -9.54
C ASP A 142 -19.22 -58.38 -9.41
N LYS A 143 -18.07 -58.67 -8.78
CA LYS A 143 -17.64 -60.06 -8.50
C LYS A 143 -18.60 -60.85 -7.61
N VAL A 144 -19.32 -60.18 -6.71
CA VAL A 144 -20.27 -60.81 -5.78
C VAL A 144 -21.68 -60.87 -6.38
N GLY A 145 -21.88 -60.37 -7.61
CA GLY A 145 -23.19 -60.37 -8.29
C GLY A 145 -24.19 -59.41 -7.64
N THR A 146 -23.71 -58.35 -6.99
CA THR A 146 -24.56 -57.43 -6.23
C THR A 146 -25.42 -56.60 -7.18
N THR A 147 -26.70 -56.42 -6.85
CA THR A 147 -27.59 -55.63 -7.71
C THR A 147 -27.16 -54.15 -7.78
N PRO A 148 -27.40 -53.45 -8.91
CA PRO A 148 -27.06 -52.03 -9.02
C PRO A 148 -27.73 -51.14 -7.97
N ALA A 149 -28.90 -51.55 -7.46
CA ALA A 149 -29.59 -50.84 -6.38
C ALA A 149 -28.87 -50.95 -5.03
N GLN A 150 -28.31 -52.13 -4.70
CA GLN A 150 -27.50 -52.32 -3.50
C GLN A 150 -26.12 -51.66 -3.64
N ALA A 151 -25.50 -51.73 -4.82
CA ALA A 151 -24.22 -51.08 -5.08
C ALA A 151 -24.26 -49.56 -4.85
N ARG A 152 -25.35 -48.90 -5.26
CA ARG A 152 -25.58 -47.47 -4.99
C ARG A 152 -25.62 -47.13 -3.50
N LYS A 153 -26.17 -48.01 -2.65
CA LYS A 153 -26.17 -47.80 -1.19
C LYS A 153 -24.75 -47.79 -0.61
N TYR A 154 -23.89 -48.68 -1.08
CA TYR A 154 -22.49 -48.72 -0.66
C TYR A 154 -21.67 -47.54 -1.18
N LEU A 155 -21.92 -47.09 -2.42
CA LEU A 155 -21.25 -45.93 -3.00
C LEU A 155 -21.64 -44.61 -2.30
N ALA A 156 -22.89 -44.48 -1.85
CA ALA A 156 -23.35 -43.30 -1.13
C ALA A 156 -22.58 -43.08 0.19
N LEU A 157 -22.08 -44.15 0.83
CA LEU A 157 -21.25 -44.04 2.04
C LEU A 157 -19.87 -43.40 1.77
N LEU A 158 -19.42 -43.39 0.51
CA LEU A 158 -18.16 -42.77 0.10
C LEU A 158 -18.34 -41.30 -0.32
N GLU A 159 -19.57 -40.81 -0.40
CA GLU A 159 -19.89 -39.46 -0.88
C GLU A 159 -20.04 -38.42 0.24
N GLY A 160 -20.16 -38.87 1.51
CA GLY A 160 -19.99 -38.06 2.73
C GLY A 160 -20.79 -36.77 2.77
#